data_AF-A0A8T4T8B3-F1
#
_entry.id   AF-A0A8T4T8B3-F1
#
_cell.length_a   1.000
_cell.length_b   1.000
_cell.length_c   1.000
_cell.angle_alpha   90.00
_cell.angle_beta   90.00
_cell.angle_gamma   90.00
#
_symmetry.space_group_name_H-M   'P 1'
#
loop_
_entity.id
_entity.type
_entity.pdbx_description
1 polymer ?
#
loop_
_entity_poly.entity_id
_entity_poly.type
_entity_poly.pdbx_seq_one_letter_code
_entity_poly.pdbx_strand_id
1 'polypeptide(L)'
;MFPKKLFLILLVGIITLSISFSSKAEIVHCCQWTNNNNFCVESTDIEFRDFGGCKAGYKSTYSSCSNNVDQCKLGTCIPSGKGECLAQKYKVECTQNNQGRWVSQDIRSVNECQIGCCNVGGSVCSLQEKKVCVQDLANGDQNAFNAAIVNSVECDNSCRGADFGTCKTENGCRYVNRRDCSGEFFTNKYPREVIGCFVTSHSFKSCGDGTSDNDKFNVYWFDSNNNREEIVEECSYPDEICNDPDGKAGQEGKCISTKCVESCPDCYPGQFKSGESVCLNVLGGHFENEQRSTGLSNYILHCQWGV
;
A
#
# COMPACT_ATOMS: atom_id res chain seq x y z
N MET A 1 29.20 30.57 -69.82
CA MET A 1 29.00 31.99 -69.46
C MET A 1 27.51 32.29 -69.61
N PHE A 2 26.72 32.04 -68.56
CA PHE A 2 25.26 32.19 -68.62
C PHE A 2 24.87 33.68 -68.59
N PRO A 3 23.92 34.13 -69.40
CA PRO A 3 23.55 35.54 -69.47
C PRO A 3 22.88 35.97 -68.15
N LYS A 4 23.56 36.83 -67.39
CA LYS A 4 23.10 37.40 -66.09
C LYS A 4 21.70 38.03 -66.13
N LYS A 5 21.15 38.32 -67.31
CA LYS A 5 19.81 38.87 -67.51
C LYS A 5 18.68 37.83 -67.34
N LEU A 6 18.95 36.53 -67.51
CA LEU A 6 17.94 35.48 -67.36
C LEU A 6 17.62 35.18 -65.88
N PHE A 7 18.60 35.36 -64.99
CA PHE A 7 18.45 35.08 -63.55
C PHE A 7 17.60 36.14 -62.82
N LEU A 8 17.60 37.40 -63.30
CA LEU A 8 16.82 38.49 -62.70
C LEU A 8 15.32 38.37 -63.01
N ILE A 9 14.96 37.88 -64.21
CA ILE A 9 13.55 37.68 -64.61
C ILE A 9 12.93 36.52 -63.83
N LEU A 10 13.72 35.46 -63.55
CA LEU A 10 13.27 34.34 -62.73
C LEU A 10 13.00 34.76 -61.27
N LEU A 11 13.81 35.68 -60.72
CA LEU A 11 13.70 36.12 -59.33
C LEU A 11 12.54 37.10 -59.10
N VAL A 12 12.17 37.90 -60.11
CA VAL A 12 11.00 38.79 -60.07
C VAL A 12 9.68 38.01 -60.27
N GLY A 13 9.71 36.89 -61.00
CA GLY A 13 8.54 36.02 -61.19
C GLY A 13 8.15 35.19 -59.96
N ILE A 14 9.08 34.93 -59.03
CA ILE A 14 8.82 34.16 -57.80
C ILE A 14 8.15 35.03 -56.71
N ILE A 15 8.31 36.35 -56.75
CA ILE A 15 7.79 37.27 -55.71
C ILE A 15 6.30 37.60 -55.93
N THR A 16 5.77 37.47 -57.15
CA THR A 16 4.35 37.77 -57.44
C THR A 16 3.40 36.58 -57.24
N LEU A 17 3.90 35.37 -56.98
CA LEU A 17 3.08 34.22 -56.59
C LEU A 17 2.81 34.18 -55.08
N SER A 18 2.57 35.34 -54.48
CA SER A 18 1.97 35.44 -53.15
C SER A 18 0.47 35.22 -53.29
N ILE A 19 0.07 33.98 -53.63
CA ILE A 19 -1.32 33.56 -53.62
C ILE A 19 -1.81 33.80 -52.19
N SER A 20 -2.62 34.84 -52.02
CA SER A 20 -3.34 35.10 -50.78
C SER A 20 -4.38 33.99 -50.67
N PHE A 21 -3.98 32.85 -50.07
CA PHE A 21 -4.91 31.83 -49.64
C PHE A 21 -5.82 32.48 -48.60
N SER A 22 -6.96 32.96 -49.05
CA SER A 22 -8.06 33.36 -48.18
C SER A 22 -8.61 32.07 -47.59
N SER A 23 -8.05 31.65 -46.46
CA SER A 23 -8.64 30.60 -45.65
C SER A 23 -10.00 31.09 -45.20
N LYS A 24 -11.07 30.55 -45.81
CA LYS A 24 -12.41 30.72 -45.29
C LYS A 24 -12.38 30.17 -43.87
N ALA A 25 -12.65 31.03 -42.88
CA ALA A 25 -12.81 30.60 -41.50
C ALA A 25 -13.93 29.56 -41.49
N GLU A 26 -13.56 28.31 -41.23
CA GLU A 26 -14.51 27.22 -41.17
C GLU A 26 -15.41 27.44 -39.95
N ILE A 27 -16.73 27.39 -40.16
CA ILE A 27 -17.69 27.57 -39.07
C ILE A 27 -17.60 26.32 -38.20
N VAL A 28 -17.02 26.47 -37.01
CA VAL A 28 -16.93 25.39 -36.02
C VAL A 28 -18.24 25.31 -35.25
N HIS A 29 -18.91 24.17 -35.36
CA HIS A 29 -20.09 23.85 -34.57
C HIS A 29 -19.68 23.02 -33.34
N CYS A 30 -20.07 23.49 -32.16
CA CYS A 30 -19.85 22.79 -30.90
C CYS A 30 -21.15 22.14 -30.42
N CYS A 31 -21.01 20.90 -29.97
CA CYS A 31 -22.05 20.17 -29.30
C CYS A 31 -21.60 19.66 -27.92
N GLN A 32 -22.31 20.05 -26.86
CA GLN A 32 -22.00 19.58 -25.52
C GLN A 32 -22.15 18.05 -25.39
N TRP A 33 -23.22 17.48 -25.97
CA TRP A 33 -23.49 16.04 -25.96
C TRP A 33 -24.25 15.66 -27.23
N THR A 34 -23.68 14.76 -28.04
CA THR A 34 -24.29 14.28 -29.28
C THR A 34 -25.27 13.12 -29.02
N ASN A 35 -26.13 12.83 -29.99
CA ASN A 35 -27.04 11.67 -29.91
C ASN A 35 -26.29 10.32 -29.89
N ASN A 36 -25.02 10.31 -30.32
CA ASN A 36 -24.15 9.13 -30.29
C ASN A 36 -23.33 8.99 -28.99
N ASN A 37 -23.69 9.71 -27.93
CA ASN A 37 -23.01 9.71 -26.63
C ASN A 37 -21.56 10.22 -26.63
N ASN A 38 -21.20 11.07 -27.60
CA ASN A 38 -19.95 11.82 -27.55
C ASN A 38 -20.14 13.15 -26.82
N PHE A 39 -19.12 13.58 -26.08
CA PHE A 39 -19.13 14.83 -25.35
C PHE A 39 -18.27 15.87 -26.05
N CYS A 40 -18.73 17.12 -26.06
CA CYS A 40 -17.94 18.27 -26.47
C CYS A 40 -17.29 18.12 -27.85
N VAL A 41 -18.11 17.68 -28.81
CA VAL A 41 -17.69 17.47 -30.19
C VAL A 41 -17.64 18.82 -30.88
N GLU A 42 -16.45 19.20 -31.33
CA GLU A 42 -16.24 20.29 -32.29
C GLU A 42 -16.19 19.69 -33.69
N SER A 43 -16.99 20.22 -34.59
CA SER A 43 -17.20 19.62 -35.90
C SER A 43 -17.65 20.68 -36.89
N THR A 44 -17.36 20.45 -38.17
CA THR A 44 -18.01 21.21 -39.25
C THR A 44 -19.48 20.82 -39.34
N ASP A 45 -20.31 21.66 -39.97
CA ASP A 45 -21.75 21.37 -40.15
C ASP A 45 -22.03 20.03 -40.88
N ILE A 46 -21.09 19.57 -41.72
CA ILE A 46 -21.24 18.31 -42.48
C ILE A 46 -21.03 17.11 -41.55
N GLU A 47 -19.91 17.06 -40.84
CA GLU A 47 -19.59 15.99 -39.89
C GLU A 47 -20.54 15.99 -38.69
N PHE A 48 -21.11 17.15 -38.34
CA PHE A 48 -22.07 17.27 -37.25
C PHE A 48 -23.36 16.48 -37.50
N ARG A 49 -23.78 16.37 -38.77
CA ARG A 49 -24.86 15.45 -39.17
C ARG A 49 -24.50 14.00 -38.94
N ASP A 50 -23.25 13.62 -39.18
CA ASP A 50 -22.78 12.23 -39.01
C ASP A 50 -22.77 11.81 -37.52
N PHE A 51 -22.56 12.76 -36.61
CA PHE A 51 -22.71 12.54 -35.16
C PHE A 51 -24.17 12.50 -34.67
N GLY A 52 -25.15 12.54 -35.57
CA GLY A 52 -26.57 12.52 -35.25
C GLY A 52 -27.08 13.84 -34.65
N GLY A 53 -26.27 14.90 -34.69
CA GLY A 53 -26.59 16.19 -34.08
C GLY A 53 -26.52 16.20 -32.55
N CYS A 54 -26.92 17.33 -31.97
CA CYS A 54 -26.94 17.50 -30.52
C CYS A 54 -28.15 16.86 -29.89
N LYS A 55 -27.92 16.21 -28.74
CA LYS A 55 -28.97 15.67 -27.90
C LYS A 55 -29.85 16.82 -27.40
N ALA A 56 -31.17 16.62 -27.45
CA ALA A 56 -32.13 17.63 -27.02
C ALA A 56 -31.89 18.04 -25.55
N GLY A 57 -31.96 19.35 -25.27
CA GLY A 57 -31.71 19.92 -23.94
C GLY A 57 -30.24 20.21 -23.62
N TYR A 58 -29.30 19.87 -24.50
CA TYR A 58 -27.87 20.19 -24.33
C TYR A 58 -27.45 21.39 -25.17
N LYS A 59 -26.39 22.10 -24.71
CA LYS A 59 -25.93 23.33 -25.36
C LYS A 59 -25.28 23.04 -26.72
N SER A 60 -25.64 23.86 -27.70
CA SER A 60 -25.08 23.87 -29.07
C SER A 60 -24.71 25.31 -29.42
N THR A 61 -23.52 25.52 -30.01
CA THR A 61 -23.03 26.86 -30.37
C THR A 61 -22.22 26.81 -31.66
N TYR A 62 -22.23 27.88 -32.46
CA TYR A 62 -21.36 28.05 -33.65
C TYR A 62 -19.97 28.61 -33.28
N SER A 63 -19.40 28.09 -32.20
CA SER A 63 -18.11 28.53 -31.65
C SER A 63 -17.41 27.36 -30.95
N SER A 64 -16.13 27.48 -30.64
CA SER A 64 -15.40 26.40 -29.95
C SER A 64 -16.04 26.04 -28.60
N CYS A 65 -16.11 24.74 -28.33
CA CYS A 65 -16.67 24.16 -27.11
C CYS A 65 -15.90 24.61 -25.88
N SER A 66 -14.57 24.56 -25.96
CA SER A 66 -13.67 24.78 -24.83
C SER A 66 -13.86 26.16 -24.18
N ASN A 67 -14.22 27.17 -24.97
CA ASN A 67 -14.34 28.56 -24.49
C ASN A 67 -15.78 28.95 -24.14
N ASN A 68 -16.78 28.41 -24.83
CA ASN A 68 -18.16 28.91 -24.77
C ASN A 68 -19.13 27.98 -24.05
N VAL A 69 -18.74 26.74 -23.78
CA VAL A 69 -19.56 25.75 -23.10
C VAL A 69 -18.85 25.31 -21.82
N ASP A 70 -19.31 25.80 -20.66
CA ASP A 70 -18.67 25.50 -19.36
C ASP A 70 -18.51 24.00 -19.09
N GLN A 71 -19.48 23.22 -19.56
CA GLN A 71 -19.49 21.76 -19.46
C GLN A 71 -18.42 21.06 -20.30
N CYS A 72 -17.82 21.78 -21.25
CA CYS A 72 -16.75 21.34 -22.13
C CYS A 72 -15.39 21.91 -21.77
N LYS A 73 -15.24 22.48 -20.58
CA LYS A 73 -13.91 22.80 -20.06
C LYS A 73 -13.17 21.52 -19.70
N LEU A 74 -11.90 21.45 -20.10
CA LEU A 74 -10.98 20.39 -19.70
C LEU A 74 -10.46 20.68 -18.29
N GLY A 75 -10.29 19.62 -17.52
CA GLY A 75 -9.77 19.67 -16.15
C GLY A 75 -9.45 18.27 -15.65
N THR A 76 -9.39 18.12 -14.34
CA THR A 76 -9.14 16.84 -13.67
C THR A 76 -10.45 16.26 -13.15
N CYS A 77 -10.72 15.00 -13.48
CA CYS A 77 -11.84 14.26 -12.92
C CYS A 77 -11.38 13.36 -11.78
N ILE A 78 -12.01 13.49 -10.62
CA ILE A 78 -11.76 12.66 -9.44
C ILE A 78 -12.95 11.69 -9.33
N PRO A 79 -12.82 10.40 -9.65
CA PRO A 79 -13.94 9.46 -9.57
C PRO A 79 -14.49 9.39 -8.14
N SER A 80 -15.80 9.16 -7.97
CA SER A 80 -16.41 9.00 -6.65
C SER A 80 -16.20 7.61 -6.04
N GLY A 81 -16.04 6.58 -6.88
CA GLY A 81 -15.67 5.22 -6.50
C GLY A 81 -14.17 4.98 -6.55
N LYS A 82 -13.78 3.70 -6.65
CA LYS A 82 -12.38 3.28 -6.80
C LYS A 82 -11.76 3.80 -8.10
N GLY A 83 -10.44 3.96 -8.09
CA GLY A 83 -9.64 4.26 -9.26
C GLY A 83 -9.00 5.64 -9.27
N GLU A 84 -8.10 5.80 -10.23
CA GLU A 84 -7.22 6.95 -10.44
C GLU A 84 -7.97 8.19 -10.93
N CYS A 85 -7.39 9.35 -10.65
CA CYS A 85 -7.78 10.61 -11.25
C CYS A 85 -7.53 10.61 -12.76
N LEU A 86 -8.42 11.26 -13.50
CA LEU A 86 -8.33 11.34 -14.95
C LEU A 86 -8.04 12.78 -15.37
N ALA A 87 -6.86 13.01 -15.95
CA ALA A 87 -6.49 14.31 -16.51
C ALA A 87 -7.21 14.60 -17.82
N GLN A 88 -7.32 15.88 -18.19
CA GLN A 88 -7.86 16.34 -19.48
C GLN A 88 -9.25 15.78 -19.79
N LYS A 89 -10.11 15.74 -18.77
CA LYS A 89 -11.51 15.30 -18.93
C LYS A 89 -12.46 16.47 -18.98
N TYR A 90 -13.47 16.36 -19.85
CA TYR A 90 -14.57 17.32 -19.89
C TYR A 90 -15.39 17.24 -18.60
N LYS A 91 -15.88 18.38 -18.13
CA LYS A 91 -16.73 18.46 -16.94
C LYS A 91 -17.99 17.60 -17.05
N VAL A 92 -18.63 17.59 -18.22
CA VAL A 92 -19.80 16.74 -18.48
C VAL A 92 -19.46 15.26 -18.44
N GLU A 93 -18.35 14.83 -19.05
CA GLU A 93 -17.91 13.43 -19.04
C GLU A 93 -17.62 12.97 -17.61
N CYS A 94 -16.92 13.81 -16.83
CA CYS A 94 -16.59 13.49 -15.44
C CYS A 94 -17.83 13.30 -14.56
N THR A 95 -18.79 14.23 -14.65
CA THR A 95 -19.97 14.23 -13.78
C THR A 95 -21.02 13.22 -14.21
N GLN A 96 -21.17 12.94 -15.51
CA GLN A 96 -22.19 12.04 -16.04
C GLN A 96 -21.73 10.58 -16.14
N ASN A 97 -20.52 10.33 -16.66
CA ASN A 97 -20.07 8.95 -16.90
C ASN A 97 -19.34 8.38 -15.68
N ASN A 98 -18.45 9.16 -15.09
CA ASN A 98 -17.60 8.67 -13.98
C ASN A 98 -18.23 8.90 -12.60
N GLN A 99 -19.39 9.58 -12.56
CA GLN A 99 -20.03 10.07 -11.34
C GLN A 99 -19.04 10.80 -10.42
N GLY A 100 -18.03 11.44 -11.02
CA GLY A 100 -16.88 12.00 -10.33
C GLY A 100 -17.03 13.49 -10.03
N ARG A 101 -16.08 14.00 -9.26
CA ARG A 101 -15.91 15.43 -8.99
C ARG A 101 -14.91 16.03 -9.98
N TRP A 102 -15.38 16.93 -10.83
CA TRP A 102 -14.52 17.68 -11.74
C TRP A 102 -13.93 18.90 -11.07
N VAL A 103 -12.65 19.17 -11.32
CA VAL A 103 -11.96 20.39 -10.93
C VAL A 103 -11.20 20.99 -12.11
N SER A 104 -11.10 22.31 -12.17
CA SER A 104 -10.41 23.01 -13.26
C SER A 104 -8.89 22.98 -13.17
N GLN A 105 -8.34 22.45 -12.08
CA GLN A 105 -6.90 22.38 -11.84
C GLN A 105 -6.26 21.26 -12.66
N ASP A 106 -4.98 21.43 -12.99
CA ASP A 106 -4.15 20.35 -13.51
C ASP A 106 -4.04 19.22 -12.48
N ILE A 107 -3.97 17.96 -12.94
CA ILE A 107 -3.97 16.77 -12.09
C ILE A 107 -2.87 16.82 -11.02
N ARG A 108 -1.71 17.40 -11.33
CA ARG A 108 -0.58 17.53 -10.40
C ARG A 108 -0.84 18.51 -9.26
N SER A 109 -1.80 19.42 -9.44
CA SER A 109 -2.20 20.43 -8.46
C SER A 109 -3.37 19.98 -7.57
N VAL A 110 -3.94 18.81 -7.84
CA VAL A 110 -5.05 18.24 -7.07
C VAL A 110 -4.48 17.31 -6.01
N ASN A 111 -4.67 17.65 -4.72
CA ASN A 111 -4.11 16.90 -3.58
C ASN A 111 -4.47 15.40 -3.61
N GLU A 112 -5.69 15.04 -3.99
CA GLU A 112 -6.13 13.65 -4.10
C GLU A 112 -5.44 12.87 -5.22
N CYS A 113 -4.93 13.55 -6.24
CA CYS A 113 -4.29 12.96 -7.41
C CYS A 113 -2.75 13.05 -7.36
N GLN A 114 -2.19 13.54 -6.25
CA GLN A 114 -0.74 13.58 -6.08
C GLN A 114 -0.21 12.15 -5.99
N ILE A 115 0.83 11.87 -6.78
CA ILE A 115 1.57 10.63 -6.72
C ILE A 115 2.53 10.69 -5.52
N GLY A 116 2.56 9.64 -4.73
CA GLY A 116 3.47 9.46 -3.61
C GLY A 116 3.59 7.99 -3.23
N CYS A 117 4.39 7.69 -2.22
CA CYS A 117 4.57 6.31 -1.79
C CYS A 117 3.38 5.85 -0.95
N CYS A 118 2.76 4.75 -1.38
CA CYS A 118 1.74 4.06 -0.63
C CYS A 118 2.35 2.86 0.10
N ASN A 119 2.32 2.90 1.43
CA ASN A 119 2.79 1.85 2.32
C ASN A 119 1.63 1.37 3.19
N VAL A 120 1.02 0.26 2.76
CA VAL A 120 0.00 -0.45 3.54
C VAL A 120 0.66 -1.70 4.11
N GLY A 121 0.79 -1.75 5.44
CA GLY A 121 1.56 -2.77 6.16
C GLY A 121 1.27 -4.19 5.67
N GLY A 122 2.30 -4.85 5.14
CA GLY A 122 2.25 -6.25 4.71
C GLY A 122 1.57 -6.52 3.36
N SER A 123 0.98 -5.53 2.68
CA SER A 123 0.19 -5.78 1.46
C SER A 123 0.57 -4.92 0.25
N VAL A 124 0.92 -3.64 0.44
CA VAL A 124 1.23 -2.75 -0.69
C VAL A 124 2.42 -1.85 -0.36
N CYS A 125 3.40 -1.87 -1.25
CA CYS A 125 4.43 -0.85 -1.34
C CYS A 125 4.63 -0.44 -2.81
N SER A 126 4.13 0.71 -3.21
CA SER A 126 4.34 1.25 -4.55
C SER A 126 3.98 2.73 -4.64
N LEU A 127 4.43 3.40 -5.69
CA LEU A 127 3.93 4.74 -6.02
C LEU A 127 2.48 4.65 -6.46
N GLN A 128 1.60 5.40 -5.80
CA GLN A 128 0.17 5.45 -6.09
C GLN A 128 -0.30 6.90 -5.99
N GLU A 129 -1.45 7.19 -6.58
CA GLU A 129 -2.16 8.43 -6.25
C GLU A 129 -2.68 8.38 -4.82
N LYS A 130 -2.67 9.54 -4.13
CA LYS A 130 -3.15 9.65 -2.74
C LYS A 130 -4.53 9.04 -2.54
N LYS A 131 -5.47 9.33 -3.45
CA LYS A 131 -6.83 8.79 -3.40
C LYS A 131 -6.82 7.27 -3.44
N VAL A 132 -6.14 6.68 -4.43
CA VAL A 132 -6.05 5.22 -4.59
C VAL A 132 -5.43 4.59 -3.35
N CYS A 133 -4.30 5.14 -2.88
CA CYS A 133 -3.65 4.65 -1.68
C CYS A 133 -4.58 4.67 -0.47
N VAL A 134 -5.11 5.84 -0.14
CA VAL A 134 -5.86 6.04 1.10
C VAL A 134 -7.23 5.37 1.02
N GLN A 135 -7.99 5.56 -0.05
CA GLN A 135 -9.37 5.09 -0.13
C GLN A 135 -9.48 3.63 -0.59
N ASP A 136 -8.69 3.22 -1.58
CA ASP A 136 -8.89 1.91 -2.21
C ASP A 136 -8.03 0.81 -1.59
N LEU A 137 -6.86 1.17 -1.05
CA LEU A 137 -5.86 0.22 -0.53
C LEU A 137 -5.75 0.25 1.00
N ALA A 138 -5.77 1.43 1.61
CA ALA A 138 -5.53 1.62 3.04
C ALA A 138 -6.81 1.79 3.88
N ASN A 139 -8.00 1.59 3.27
CA ASN A 139 -9.31 1.69 3.94
C ASN A 139 -9.51 2.99 4.75
N GLY A 140 -8.98 4.10 4.24
CA GLY A 140 -9.09 5.43 4.84
C GLY A 140 -7.87 5.88 5.66
N ASP A 141 -6.86 5.04 5.86
CA ASP A 141 -5.66 5.43 6.60
C ASP A 141 -4.81 6.44 5.81
N GLN A 142 -4.74 7.67 6.33
CA GLN A 142 -3.96 8.75 5.74
C GLN A 142 -2.45 8.57 5.93
N ASN A 143 -2.03 7.83 6.97
CA ASN A 143 -0.61 7.63 7.27
C ASN A 143 0.05 6.63 6.32
N ALA A 144 -0.75 5.83 5.61
CA ALA A 144 -0.27 4.93 4.57
C ALA A 144 0.29 5.67 3.35
N PHE A 145 0.05 6.98 3.20
CA PHE A 145 0.49 7.76 2.05
C PHE A 145 1.57 8.78 2.43
N ASN A 146 2.73 8.69 1.78
CA ASN A 146 3.80 9.67 1.91
C ASN A 146 4.00 10.45 0.60
N ALA A 147 3.50 11.68 0.56
CA ALA A 147 3.60 12.59 -0.58
C ALA A 147 5.04 13.06 -0.88
N ALA A 148 5.97 12.97 0.07
CA ALA A 148 7.35 13.39 -0.13
C ALA A 148 8.15 12.41 -0.97
N ILE A 149 7.73 11.14 -1.03
CA ILE A 149 8.42 10.08 -1.74
C ILE A 149 7.75 9.85 -3.09
N VAL A 150 8.34 10.40 -4.15
CA VAL A 150 7.81 10.32 -5.54
C VAL A 150 8.64 9.40 -6.44
N ASN A 151 9.62 8.71 -5.89
CA ASN A 151 10.53 7.80 -6.59
C ASN A 151 10.26 6.36 -6.14
N SER A 152 10.20 5.42 -7.09
CA SER A 152 9.90 4.01 -6.78
C SER A 152 10.98 3.37 -5.91
N VAL A 153 12.26 3.68 -6.14
CA VAL A 153 13.38 3.15 -5.34
C VAL A 153 13.30 3.63 -3.89
N GLU A 154 13.00 4.91 -3.69
CA GLU A 154 12.83 5.47 -2.34
C GLU A 154 11.57 4.94 -1.67
N CYS A 155 10.49 4.75 -2.42
CA CYS A 155 9.27 4.13 -1.91
C CYS A 155 9.51 2.70 -1.47
N ASP A 156 10.13 1.88 -2.32
CA ASP A 156 10.53 0.51 -2.00
C ASP A 156 11.39 0.47 -0.74
N ASN A 157 12.39 1.35 -0.64
CA ASN A 157 13.24 1.45 0.55
C ASN A 157 12.48 1.86 1.81
N SER A 158 11.49 2.75 1.68
CA SER A 158 10.66 3.19 2.81
C SER A 158 9.78 2.07 3.37
N CYS A 159 9.30 1.17 2.52
CA CYS A 159 8.50 0.02 2.96
C CYS A 159 9.36 -1.14 3.45
N ARG A 160 10.57 -1.31 2.88
CA ARG A 160 11.59 -2.25 3.35
C ARG A 160 12.07 -1.95 4.77
N GLY A 161 11.64 -0.85 5.39
CA GLY A 161 11.91 -0.56 6.79
C GLY A 161 11.46 -1.66 7.76
N ALA A 162 10.52 -2.52 7.35
CA ALA A 162 10.08 -3.70 8.11
C ALA A 162 10.81 -5.01 7.75
N ASP A 163 11.75 -4.98 6.80
CA ASP A 163 12.57 -6.16 6.51
C ASP A 163 13.40 -6.47 7.76
N PHE A 164 13.35 -7.71 8.24
CA PHE A 164 14.27 -8.20 9.25
C PHE A 164 15.54 -8.74 8.61
N GLY A 165 16.66 -8.60 9.31
CA GLY A 165 17.96 -9.01 8.83
C GLY A 165 19.08 -8.58 9.76
N THR A 166 20.31 -8.85 9.35
CA THR A 166 21.48 -8.48 10.13
C THR A 166 21.98 -7.11 9.71
N CYS A 167 22.04 -6.19 10.67
CA CYS A 167 22.77 -4.95 10.57
C CYS A 167 24.20 -5.14 11.04
N LYS A 168 25.17 -4.98 10.14
CA LYS A 168 26.60 -5.04 10.43
C LYS A 168 27.17 -3.63 10.55
N THR A 169 27.76 -3.35 11.70
CA THR A 169 28.46 -2.09 12.01
C THR A 169 29.89 -2.40 12.42
N GLU A 170 30.74 -1.38 12.58
CA GLU A 170 32.07 -1.54 13.16
C GLU A 170 32.04 -2.11 14.58
N ASN A 171 30.95 -1.87 15.32
CA ASN A 171 30.76 -2.31 16.70
C ASN A 171 30.13 -3.71 16.83
N GLY A 172 29.92 -4.41 15.71
CA GLY A 172 29.35 -5.75 15.66
C GLY A 172 28.06 -5.85 14.86
N CYS A 173 27.37 -6.97 15.04
CA CYS A 173 26.21 -7.35 14.25
C CYS A 173 24.95 -7.47 15.12
N ARG A 174 23.84 -6.94 14.62
CA ARG A 174 22.54 -6.99 15.29
C ARG A 174 21.45 -7.47 14.35
N TYR A 175 20.58 -8.37 14.82
CA TYR A 175 19.38 -8.73 14.06
C TYR A 175 18.25 -7.74 14.35
N VAL A 176 17.93 -6.89 13.39
CA VAL A 176 17.01 -5.75 13.55
C VAL A 176 16.20 -5.52 12.27
N ASN A 177 15.21 -4.65 12.36
CA ASN A 177 14.58 -4.10 11.17
C ASN A 177 15.56 -3.23 10.39
N ARG A 178 15.45 -3.21 9.05
CA ARG A 178 16.30 -2.38 8.18
C ARG A 178 16.32 -0.92 8.59
N ARG A 179 15.16 -0.37 9.00
CA ARG A 179 15.05 1.04 9.44
C ARG A 179 15.89 1.37 10.67
N ASP A 180 16.17 0.37 11.50
CA ASP A 180 16.92 0.51 12.75
C ASP A 180 18.43 0.24 12.53
N CYS A 181 18.85 0.02 11.27
CA CYS A 181 20.23 -0.24 10.90
C CYS A 181 20.95 1.02 10.42
N SER A 182 22.06 1.38 11.08
CA SER A 182 22.96 2.45 10.66
C SER A 182 24.19 1.97 9.87
N GLY A 183 24.24 0.69 9.52
CA GLY A 183 25.38 0.02 8.87
C GLY A 183 25.00 -0.73 7.60
N GLU A 184 25.79 -1.75 7.25
CA GLU A 184 25.49 -2.63 6.12
C GLU A 184 24.39 -3.62 6.51
N PHE A 185 23.28 -3.65 5.77
CA PHE A 185 22.13 -4.48 6.09
C PHE A 185 22.01 -5.70 5.17
N PHE A 186 21.97 -6.88 5.77
CA PHE A 186 21.81 -8.17 5.11
C PHE A 186 20.40 -8.70 5.35
N THR A 187 19.53 -8.50 4.36
CA THR A 187 18.10 -8.88 4.40
C THR A 187 17.92 -10.38 4.65
N ASN A 188 17.02 -10.75 5.58
CA ASN A 188 16.67 -12.13 5.91
C ASN A 188 17.88 -13.02 6.23
N LYS A 189 18.91 -12.44 6.84
CA LYS A 189 20.10 -13.16 7.30
C LYS A 189 20.29 -12.97 8.79
N TYR A 190 20.50 -14.06 9.51
CA TYR A 190 20.89 -14.02 10.91
C TYR A 190 22.38 -13.67 11.04
N PRO A 191 22.83 -13.15 12.19
CA PRO A 191 24.22 -12.71 12.34
C PRO A 191 25.23 -13.83 12.04
N ARG A 192 24.93 -15.07 12.43
CA ARG A 192 25.78 -16.25 12.11
C ARG A 192 26.01 -16.49 10.61
N GLU A 193 25.10 -16.03 9.75
CA GLU A 193 25.18 -16.22 8.30
C GLU A 193 25.99 -15.12 7.60
N VAL A 194 26.34 -14.05 8.31
CA VAL A 194 27.02 -12.88 7.74
C VAL A 194 28.51 -12.91 8.09
N ILE A 195 29.35 -12.86 7.05
CA ILE A 195 30.81 -12.88 7.23
C ILE A 195 31.26 -11.67 8.06
N GLY A 196 32.04 -11.96 9.12
CA GLY A 196 32.57 -10.96 10.06
C GLY A 196 31.67 -10.70 11.27
N CYS A 197 30.53 -11.40 11.38
CA CYS A 197 29.74 -11.46 12.59
C CYS A 197 30.17 -12.68 13.42
N PHE A 198 30.88 -12.44 14.52
CA PHE A 198 31.36 -13.50 15.39
C PHE A 198 30.40 -13.70 16.55
N VAL A 199 29.41 -14.58 16.35
CA VAL A 199 28.40 -14.94 17.37
C VAL A 199 28.32 -16.45 17.52
N THR A 200 28.00 -16.92 18.72
CA THR A 200 27.64 -18.33 18.94
C THR A 200 26.13 -18.46 18.77
N SER A 201 25.69 -19.16 17.73
CA SER A 201 24.28 -19.44 17.46
C SER A 201 23.67 -20.36 18.52
N HIS A 202 22.35 -20.26 18.70
CA HIS A 202 21.56 -21.10 19.61
C HIS A 202 22.09 -21.09 21.06
N SER A 203 22.59 -19.95 21.52
CA SER A 203 23.16 -19.79 22.86
C SER A 203 22.12 -19.99 23.97
N PHE A 204 20.88 -19.54 23.75
CA PHE A 204 19.75 -19.77 24.67
C PHE A 204 18.41 -19.59 23.95
N LYS A 205 17.31 -19.95 24.63
CA LYS A 205 15.94 -19.78 24.14
C LYS A 205 15.26 -18.63 24.88
N SER A 206 14.43 -17.86 24.19
CA SER A 206 13.57 -16.85 24.83
C SER A 206 12.30 -16.60 24.01
N CYS A 207 11.32 -15.93 24.61
CA CYS A 207 10.15 -15.42 23.90
C CYS A 207 10.57 -14.35 22.89
N GLY A 208 9.79 -14.21 21.82
CA GLY A 208 9.91 -13.09 20.89
C GLY A 208 9.75 -11.75 21.60
N ASP A 209 10.33 -10.72 21.00
CA ASP A 209 10.37 -9.36 21.54
C ASP A 209 9.12 -8.52 21.24
N GLY A 210 8.12 -9.14 20.59
CA GLY A 210 6.87 -8.49 20.23
C GLY A 210 7.02 -7.57 19.03
N THR A 211 8.07 -7.77 18.22
CA THR A 211 8.32 -6.93 17.04
C THR A 211 7.39 -7.22 15.87
N SER A 212 6.63 -8.33 15.91
CA SER A 212 5.51 -8.60 15.01
C SER A 212 4.30 -9.14 15.75
N ASP A 213 3.13 -9.09 15.09
CA ASP A 213 1.90 -9.67 15.63
C ASP A 213 2.11 -11.17 15.88
N ASN A 214 1.90 -11.58 17.14
CA ASN A 214 2.11 -12.93 17.69
C ASN A 214 3.56 -13.35 18.00
N ASP A 215 4.56 -12.50 17.74
CA ASP A 215 5.97 -12.80 18.03
C ASP A 215 6.22 -13.17 19.50
N LYS A 216 5.57 -12.46 20.43
CA LYS A 216 5.66 -12.71 21.88
C LYS A 216 5.19 -14.10 22.33
N PHE A 217 4.45 -14.82 21.47
CA PHE A 217 3.94 -16.15 21.79
C PHE A 217 4.86 -17.27 21.30
N ASN A 218 5.82 -16.97 20.43
CA ASN A 218 6.76 -17.95 19.89
C ASN A 218 8.04 -17.98 20.73
N VAL A 219 8.67 -19.16 20.78
CA VAL A 219 10.02 -19.34 21.35
C VAL A 219 11.03 -19.27 20.22
N TYR A 220 12.05 -18.45 20.38
CA TYR A 220 13.14 -18.29 19.43
C TYR A 220 14.46 -18.74 20.05
N TRP A 221 15.39 -19.14 19.20
CA TRP A 221 16.79 -19.19 19.57
C TRP A 221 17.39 -17.78 19.59
N PHE A 222 18.34 -17.57 20.49
CA PHE A 222 19.12 -16.34 20.59
C PHE A 222 20.60 -16.67 20.54
N ASP A 223 21.38 -15.83 19.85
CA ASP A 223 22.83 -15.96 19.79
C ASP A 223 23.52 -15.40 21.07
N SER A 224 24.84 -15.57 21.16
CA SER A 224 25.64 -15.08 22.28
C SER A 224 25.60 -13.56 22.49
N ASN A 225 25.11 -12.80 21.52
CA ASN A 225 24.97 -11.34 21.56
C ASN A 225 23.51 -10.90 21.74
N ASN A 226 22.62 -11.83 22.12
CA ASN A 226 21.19 -11.59 22.32
C ASN A 226 20.46 -11.15 21.04
N ASN A 227 20.91 -11.59 19.87
CA ASN A 227 20.14 -11.44 18.65
C ASN A 227 19.17 -12.60 18.49
N ARG A 228 17.91 -12.27 18.18
CA ARG A 228 16.88 -13.26 17.82
C ARG A 228 17.30 -13.99 16.54
N GLU A 229 17.19 -15.31 16.56
CA GLU A 229 17.41 -16.21 15.43
C GLU A 229 16.08 -16.83 14.97
N GLU A 230 16.07 -18.07 14.49
CA GLU A 230 14.87 -18.77 14.06
C GLU A 230 13.95 -19.19 15.22
N ILE A 231 12.68 -19.44 14.88
CA ILE A 231 11.72 -20.07 15.78
C ILE A 231 12.22 -21.47 16.13
N VAL A 232 12.08 -21.85 17.40
CA VAL A 232 12.35 -23.22 17.85
C VAL A 232 11.20 -24.11 17.36
N GLU A 233 11.37 -24.75 16.20
CA GLU A 233 10.37 -25.65 15.62
C GLU A 233 10.08 -26.87 16.52
N GLU A 234 11.06 -27.28 17.33
CA GLU A 234 10.97 -28.37 18.29
C GLU A 234 10.86 -27.83 19.72
N CYS A 235 9.76 -27.18 20.05
CA CYS A 235 9.29 -27.25 21.43
C CYS A 235 8.76 -28.67 21.59
N SER A 236 9.54 -29.52 22.26
CA SER A 236 9.27 -30.95 22.35
C SER A 236 7.86 -31.16 22.88
N TYR A 237 7.05 -31.93 22.16
CA TYR A 237 5.71 -32.32 22.60
C TYR A 237 5.71 -32.70 24.08
N PRO A 238 4.81 -32.14 24.92
CA PRO A 238 3.59 -31.36 24.60
C PRO A 238 3.82 -29.85 24.34
N ASP A 239 2.83 -29.17 23.72
CA ASP A 239 2.86 -27.74 23.37
C ASP A 239 3.24 -26.84 24.56
N GLU A 240 4.29 -26.04 24.37
CA GLU A 240 4.84 -25.15 25.39
C GLU A 240 4.50 -23.69 25.03
N ILE A 241 3.89 -22.95 25.96
CA ILE A 241 3.66 -21.50 25.78
C ILE A 241 4.89 -20.79 26.33
N CYS A 242 5.39 -19.78 25.61
CA CYS A 242 6.50 -19.00 26.11
C CYS A 242 6.07 -18.17 27.32
N ASN A 243 6.67 -18.43 28.49
CA ASN A 243 6.47 -17.62 29.67
C ASN A 243 7.67 -16.70 29.87
N ASP A 244 7.39 -15.40 29.84
CA ASP A 244 8.34 -14.33 30.11
C ASP A 244 7.98 -13.63 31.43
N PRO A 245 8.39 -14.19 32.59
CA PRO A 245 7.89 -13.77 33.90
C PRO A 245 8.26 -12.33 34.29
N ASP A 246 9.27 -11.74 33.66
CA ASP A 246 9.69 -10.35 33.88
C ASP A 246 9.21 -9.39 32.79
N GLY A 247 8.57 -9.91 31.73
CA GLY A 247 8.12 -9.16 30.56
C GLY A 247 9.24 -8.46 29.79
N LYS A 248 10.49 -8.90 30.00
CA LYS A 248 11.67 -8.38 29.30
C LYS A 248 12.19 -9.48 28.40
N ALA A 249 11.71 -9.46 27.16
CA ALA A 249 12.18 -10.34 26.11
C ALA A 249 13.72 -10.46 26.09
N GLY A 250 14.21 -11.70 26.04
CA GLY A 250 15.63 -12.01 25.85
C GLY A 250 16.42 -12.36 27.11
N GLN A 251 15.79 -12.64 28.26
CA GLN A 251 16.56 -13.06 29.45
C GLN A 251 16.18 -14.40 30.06
N GLU A 252 14.95 -14.89 29.97
CA GLU A 252 14.62 -16.22 30.53
C GLU A 252 13.26 -16.77 30.03
N GLY A 253 13.03 -16.78 28.72
CA GLY A 253 11.82 -17.41 28.18
C GLY A 253 11.82 -18.90 28.49
N LYS A 254 10.93 -19.32 29.40
CA LYS A 254 10.76 -20.74 29.73
C LYS A 254 9.66 -21.29 28.86
N CYS A 255 10.00 -22.36 28.17
CA CYS A 255 9.03 -23.30 27.66
C CYS A 255 8.20 -23.84 28.84
N ILE A 256 6.95 -23.37 28.98
CA ILE A 256 6.04 -23.97 29.96
C ILE A 256 5.14 -24.93 29.22
N SER A 257 5.37 -26.20 29.50
CA SER A 257 4.49 -27.29 29.09
C SER A 257 3.05 -27.03 29.52
N THR A 258 2.11 -27.17 28.58
CA THR A 258 0.67 -27.20 28.90
C THR A 258 0.22 -28.53 29.51
N LYS A 259 1.13 -29.50 29.73
CA LYS A 259 0.79 -30.74 30.46
C LYS A 259 0.35 -30.39 31.89
N CYS A 260 -0.79 -30.93 32.27
CA CYS A 260 -1.07 -31.17 33.68
C CYS A 260 0.05 -32.04 34.27
N VAL A 261 0.53 -31.71 35.47
CA VAL A 261 1.40 -32.61 36.25
C VAL A 261 0.61 -33.91 36.45
N GLU A 262 0.95 -34.96 35.69
CA GLU A 262 0.20 -36.24 35.68
C GLU A 262 0.21 -36.95 37.03
N SER A 263 1.10 -36.56 37.95
CA SER A 263 1.06 -37.07 39.32
C SER A 263 1.64 -36.04 40.29
N CYS A 264 0.78 -35.47 41.12
CA CYS A 264 1.18 -35.16 42.48
C CYS A 264 0.73 -36.37 43.32
N PRO A 265 1.63 -37.34 43.58
CA PRO A 265 1.25 -38.60 44.23
C PRO A 265 0.63 -38.43 45.63
N ASP A 266 0.74 -37.24 46.24
CA ASP A 266 0.21 -36.93 47.57
C ASP A 266 -0.90 -35.84 47.58
N CYS A 267 -1.37 -35.36 46.42
CA CYS A 267 -2.40 -34.32 46.38
C CYS A 267 -3.80 -34.94 46.44
N TYR A 268 -4.46 -34.87 47.60
CA TYR A 268 -5.89 -35.19 47.73
C TYR A 268 -6.75 -34.01 47.26
N PRO A 269 -7.82 -34.24 46.47
CA PRO A 269 -8.64 -33.17 45.87
C PRO A 269 -9.39 -32.25 46.86
N GLY A 270 -9.33 -32.54 48.16
CA GLY A 270 -9.89 -31.70 49.23
C GLY A 270 -8.88 -30.72 49.88
N GLN A 271 -7.67 -30.57 49.35
CA GLN A 271 -6.62 -29.73 49.97
C GLN A 271 -6.30 -28.43 49.23
N PHE A 272 -7.05 -28.09 48.17
CA PHE A 272 -6.82 -26.85 47.45
C PHE A 272 -7.20 -25.64 48.31
N LYS A 273 -6.28 -24.68 48.45
CA LYS A 273 -6.54 -23.42 49.15
C LYS A 273 -7.25 -22.43 48.23
N SER A 274 -8.01 -21.51 48.83
CA SER A 274 -8.59 -20.38 48.10
C SER A 274 -7.47 -19.61 47.38
N GLY A 275 -7.56 -19.53 46.04
CA GLY A 275 -6.54 -18.92 45.17
C GLY A 275 -5.72 -19.90 44.33
N GLU A 276 -5.89 -21.21 44.48
CA GLU A 276 -5.21 -22.21 43.65
C GLU A 276 -6.06 -22.63 42.43
N SER A 277 -5.43 -22.72 41.26
CA SER A 277 -6.07 -23.07 39.97
C SER A 277 -6.00 -24.58 39.70
N VAL A 278 -7.08 -25.18 39.22
CA VAL A 278 -7.12 -26.58 38.74
C VAL A 278 -7.44 -26.59 37.24
N CYS A 279 -6.63 -27.29 36.45
CA CYS A 279 -6.86 -27.44 35.00
C CYS A 279 -7.77 -28.65 34.72
N LEU A 280 -8.81 -28.44 33.92
CA LEU A 280 -9.67 -29.48 33.38
C LEU A 280 -9.11 -29.96 32.04
N ASN A 281 -8.90 -31.26 31.92
CA ASN A 281 -8.38 -31.87 30.70
C ASN A 281 -9.52 -31.96 29.67
N VAL A 282 -9.46 -31.16 28.61
CA VAL A 282 -10.43 -31.22 27.51
C VAL A 282 -9.92 -32.22 26.48
N LEU A 283 -10.62 -33.33 26.27
CA LEU A 283 -10.23 -34.38 25.34
C LEU A 283 -10.07 -33.81 23.91
N GLY A 284 -8.91 -34.07 23.30
CA GLY A 284 -8.54 -33.54 21.99
C GLY A 284 -9.44 -34.06 20.86
N GLY A 285 -9.94 -33.14 20.03
CA GLY A 285 -10.70 -33.48 18.80
C GLY A 285 -11.76 -32.47 18.36
N HIS A 286 -12.10 -31.48 19.20
CA HIS A 286 -13.30 -30.65 18.96
C HIS A 286 -13.09 -29.17 18.59
N PHE A 287 -11.84 -28.69 18.47
CA PHE A 287 -11.58 -27.27 18.18
C PHE A 287 -10.57 -27.09 17.06
N GLU A 288 -10.94 -26.30 16.05
CA GLU A 288 -10.03 -25.78 15.01
C GLU A 288 -9.05 -24.76 15.62
N ASN A 289 -7.91 -24.51 14.97
CA ASN A 289 -6.79 -23.73 15.54
C ASN A 289 -7.20 -22.33 16.06
N GLU A 290 -8.14 -21.65 15.42
CA GLU A 290 -8.65 -20.33 15.87
C GLU A 290 -9.51 -20.42 17.15
N GLN A 291 -10.15 -21.56 17.39
CA GLN A 291 -10.99 -21.80 18.57
C GLN A 291 -10.18 -22.31 19.77
N ARG A 292 -8.94 -22.77 19.57
CA ARG A 292 -8.07 -23.23 20.66
C ARG A 292 -7.61 -22.07 21.54
N SER A 293 -7.24 -20.92 20.96
CA SER A 293 -6.73 -19.77 21.75
C SER A 293 -7.83 -19.07 22.54
N THR A 294 -9.02 -18.89 21.95
CA THR A 294 -10.19 -18.28 22.61
C THR A 294 -10.94 -19.27 23.50
N GLY A 295 -10.97 -20.56 23.16
CA GLY A 295 -11.52 -21.62 23.99
C GLY A 295 -10.71 -21.83 25.28
N LEU A 296 -9.38 -21.87 25.18
CA LEU A 296 -8.50 -22.01 26.35
C LEU A 296 -8.49 -20.77 27.24
N SER A 297 -8.57 -19.54 26.70
CA SER A 297 -8.63 -18.35 27.56
C SER A 297 -9.90 -18.29 28.43
N ASN A 298 -11.03 -18.79 27.91
CA ASN A 298 -12.28 -18.90 28.67
C ASN A 298 -12.25 -20.01 29.74
N TYR A 299 -11.44 -21.05 29.55
CA TYR A 299 -11.29 -22.14 30.54
C TYR A 299 -10.21 -21.84 31.60
N ILE A 300 -9.15 -21.11 31.24
CA ILE A 300 -8.05 -20.75 32.15
C ILE A 300 -8.47 -19.63 33.13
N LEU A 301 -9.50 -18.83 32.83
CA LEU A 301 -9.89 -17.66 33.63
C LEU A 301 -11.14 -17.81 34.49
N HIS A 302 -11.81 -18.97 34.51
CA HIS A 302 -12.88 -19.23 35.46
C HIS A 302 -12.42 -20.17 36.59
N CYS A 303 -11.62 -19.62 37.51
CA CYS A 303 -11.46 -20.20 38.84
C CYS A 303 -12.85 -20.24 39.52
N GLN A 304 -13.41 -21.43 39.75
CA GLN A 304 -14.55 -21.55 40.65
C GLN A 304 -14.06 -21.39 42.09
N TRP A 305 -14.68 -20.45 42.80
CA TRP A 305 -14.44 -20.23 44.22
C TRP A 305 -15.11 -21.38 44.98
N GLY A 306 -14.31 -22.30 45.51
CA GLY A 306 -14.80 -23.32 46.44
C GLY A 306 -15.34 -22.66 47.71
N VAL A 307 -16.51 -23.13 48.17
CA VAL A 307 -17.16 -22.69 49.41
C VAL A 307 -16.40 -23.21 50.63
#